data_AF-A0A7K4BIK3-F1
#
_entry.id   AF-A0A7K4BIK3-F1
#
_cell.length_a   1.000
_cell.length_b   1.000
_cell.length_c   1.000
_cell.angle_alpha   90.00
_cell.angle_beta   90.00
_cell.angle_gamma   90.00
#
_symmetry.space_group_name_H-M   'P 1'
#
loop_
_entity.id
_entity.type
_entity.pdbx_description
1 polymer ?
#
loop_
_entity_poly.entity_id
_entity_poly.type
_entity_poly.pdbx_seq_one_letter_code
_entity_poly.pdbx_strand_id
1 'polypeptide(L)'
;MYYHLILTDNCNLCCTYCRGKAFVVDPPDLPDIAIDEDLPVDLEIDLADLYRFLAQDPDAVLTFYGGEPLLAVDRIREIVRAAPVSALILHTNGTLLDRLEPTIANQFDTILISVDGPEDLTDAHRGEGTFARVIRNSQSLMAGGFSGEVIARMTVTEDTDIVEAVCYLTENDR
;
A
#
# COMPACT_ATOMS: atom_id res chain seq x y z
N MET A 1 -11.34 10.64 -11.24
CA MET A 1 -10.42 9.59 -11.80
C MET A 1 -9.59 8.99 -10.68
N TYR A 2 -9.03 7.78 -10.82
CA TYR A 2 -8.13 7.20 -9.80
C TYR A 2 -6.66 7.54 -10.11
N TYR A 3 -6.03 8.31 -9.24
CA TYR A 3 -4.61 8.67 -9.31
C TYR A 3 -3.82 7.87 -8.28
N HIS A 4 -2.78 7.15 -8.72
CA HIS A 4 -1.89 6.41 -7.82
C HIS A 4 -0.64 7.23 -7.57
N LEU A 5 -0.40 7.57 -6.31
CA LEU A 5 0.76 8.33 -5.87
C LEU A 5 1.75 7.39 -5.18
N ILE A 6 2.91 7.21 -5.80
CA ILE A 6 4.03 6.45 -5.25
C ILE A 6 4.95 7.45 -4.55
N LEU A 7 5.01 7.38 -3.22
CA LEU A 7 5.88 8.26 -2.42
C LEU A 7 7.30 7.74 -2.31
N THR A 8 7.45 6.42 -2.33
CA THR A 8 8.74 5.73 -2.26
C THR A 8 8.61 4.36 -2.92
N ASP A 9 9.67 3.94 -3.61
CA ASP A 9 9.85 2.58 -4.11
C ASP A 9 10.39 1.64 -3.01
N ASN A 10 10.81 2.17 -1.86
CA ASN A 10 11.25 1.36 -0.73
C ASN A 10 10.08 0.60 -0.08
N CYS A 11 10.36 -0.64 0.35
CA CYS A 11 9.42 -1.46 1.12
C CYS A 11 10.16 -2.13 2.29
N ASN A 12 9.49 -2.26 3.44
CA ASN A 12 10.05 -2.93 4.61
C ASN A 12 9.81 -4.46 4.61
N LEU A 13 9.27 -5.01 3.52
CA LEU A 13 9.11 -6.44 3.27
C LEU A 13 9.79 -6.82 1.95
N CYS A 14 10.12 -8.10 1.79
CA CYS A 14 10.71 -8.64 0.57
C CYS A 14 9.88 -9.82 0.05
N CYS A 15 8.61 -9.54 -0.30
CA CYS A 15 7.67 -10.61 -0.64
C CYS A 15 8.12 -11.41 -1.85
N THR A 16 7.84 -12.71 -1.84
CA THR A 16 8.32 -13.67 -2.85
C THR A 16 7.85 -13.38 -4.28
N TYR A 17 6.69 -12.75 -4.44
CA TYR A 17 6.07 -12.38 -5.72
C TYR A 17 6.19 -10.88 -6.05
N CYS A 18 6.85 -10.08 -5.20
CA CYS A 18 6.92 -8.64 -5.37
C CYS A 18 8.05 -8.22 -6.32
N ARG A 19 7.94 -7.00 -6.88
CA ARG A 19 8.87 -6.35 -7.82
C ARG A 19 10.34 -6.43 -7.39
N GLY A 20 10.63 -6.52 -6.09
CA GLY A 20 11.98 -6.74 -5.56
C GLY A 20 12.71 -8.00 -6.07
N LYS A 21 12.00 -8.98 -6.63
CA LYS A 21 12.59 -10.15 -7.31
C LYS A 21 12.51 -10.11 -8.83
N ALA A 22 11.83 -9.13 -9.42
CA ALA A 22 11.62 -9.04 -10.87
C ALA A 22 12.84 -8.53 -11.66
N PHE A 23 13.92 -8.12 -10.98
CA PHE A 23 15.11 -7.52 -11.61
C PHE A 23 16.29 -8.48 -11.78
N VAL A 24 16.07 -9.80 -11.77
CA VAL A 24 17.06 -10.75 -12.30
C VAL A 24 16.72 -11.10 -13.74
N VAL A 25 16.44 -10.09 -14.56
CA VAL A 25 16.30 -10.24 -16.00
C VAL A 25 17.32 -9.28 -16.60
N ASP A 26 18.34 -9.84 -17.24
CA ASP A 26 19.30 -9.02 -17.98
C ASP A 26 18.50 -8.18 -18.99
N PRO A 27 18.70 -6.84 -19.01
CA PRO A 27 18.00 -6.00 -19.96
C PRO A 27 18.30 -6.48 -21.39
N PRO A 28 17.31 -6.47 -22.29
CA PRO A 28 17.55 -6.81 -23.68
C PRO A 28 18.60 -5.85 -24.26
N ASP A 29 19.52 -6.40 -25.05
CA ASP A 29 20.61 -5.63 -25.67
C ASP A 29 20.04 -4.71 -26.77
N LEU A 30 19.64 -3.50 -26.37
CA LEU A 30 19.00 -2.49 -27.21
C LEU A 30 19.94 -1.28 -27.33
N PRO A 31 20.86 -1.25 -28.31
CA PRO A 31 21.98 -0.30 -28.36
C PRO A 31 21.57 1.17 -28.52
N ASP A 32 20.32 1.43 -28.93
CA ASP A 32 19.78 2.78 -29.11
C ASP A 32 18.95 3.27 -27.89
N ILE A 33 18.83 2.47 -26.83
CA ILE A 33 18.07 2.82 -25.63
C ILE A 33 19.01 2.84 -24.43
N ALA A 34 19.27 4.04 -23.91
CA ALA A 34 19.91 4.19 -22.61
C ALA A 34 18.88 3.93 -21.51
N ILE A 35 19.13 2.95 -20.65
CA ILE A 35 18.35 2.73 -19.43
C ILE A 35 19.03 3.54 -18.31
N ASP A 36 18.28 4.45 -17.71
CA ASP A 36 18.71 5.14 -16.50
C ASP A 36 18.42 4.22 -15.30
N GLU A 37 19.48 3.71 -14.67
CA GLU A 37 19.38 2.86 -13.48
C GLU A 37 19.32 3.69 -12.19
N ASP A 38 19.65 4.98 -12.25
CA ASP A 38 19.69 5.91 -11.12
C ASP A 38 18.36 6.65 -10.94
N LEU A 39 17.25 5.91 -11.03
CA LEU A 39 15.92 6.48 -10.81
C LEU A 39 15.75 6.90 -9.33
N PRO A 40 15.14 8.07 -9.06
CA PRO A 40 14.88 8.49 -7.69
C PRO A 40 13.93 7.52 -7.01
N VAL A 41 14.34 7.02 -5.84
CA VAL A 41 13.56 6.08 -5.03
C VAL A 41 12.38 6.77 -4.36
N ASP A 42 12.57 8.02 -3.95
CA ASP A 42 11.56 8.83 -3.27
C ASP A 42 10.98 9.88 -4.22
N LEU A 43 9.70 10.20 -4.03
CA LEU A 43 9.00 11.18 -4.84
C LEU A 43 9.45 12.60 -4.51
N GLU A 44 10.08 13.23 -5.49
CA GLU A 44 10.44 14.65 -5.44
C GLU A 44 9.48 15.48 -6.31
N ILE A 45 8.31 15.82 -5.75
CA ILE A 45 7.34 16.74 -6.38
C ILE A 45 6.98 17.87 -5.42
N ASP A 46 6.81 19.08 -5.96
CA ASP A 46 6.16 20.18 -5.24
C ASP A 46 4.67 19.84 -5.04
N LEU A 47 4.19 19.90 -3.79
CA LEU A 47 2.78 19.65 -3.50
C LEU A 47 1.86 20.70 -4.14
N ALA A 48 2.31 21.93 -4.32
CA ALA A 48 1.52 22.94 -5.02
C ALA A 48 1.22 22.51 -6.45
N ASP A 49 2.18 21.86 -7.11
CA ASP A 49 2.02 21.34 -8.47
C ASP A 49 1.09 20.12 -8.49
N LEU A 50 1.26 19.20 -7.53
CA LEU A 50 0.36 18.07 -7.34
C LEU A 50 -1.08 18.53 -7.13
N TYR A 51 -1.31 19.50 -6.24
CA TYR A 51 -2.65 20.00 -5.93
C TYR A 51 -3.28 20.75 -7.09
N ARG A 52 -2.49 21.55 -7.82
CA ARG A 52 -2.95 22.21 -9.05
C ARG A 52 -3.32 21.22 -10.14
N PHE A 53 -2.63 20.08 -10.21
CA PHE A 53 -2.98 18.99 -11.11
C PHE A 53 -4.28 18.31 -10.68
N LEU A 54 -4.38 17.88 -9.41
CA LEU A 54 -5.56 17.20 -8.88
C LEU A 54 -6.82 18.07 -8.93
N ALA A 55 -6.70 19.37 -8.69
CA ALA A 55 -7.83 20.31 -8.73
C ALA A 55 -8.48 20.46 -10.12
N GLN A 56 -7.86 19.94 -11.19
CA GLN A 56 -8.46 19.89 -12.52
C GLN A 56 -9.57 18.83 -12.63
N ASP A 57 -9.59 17.87 -11.70
CA ASP A 57 -10.58 16.80 -11.58
C ASP A 57 -11.27 16.87 -10.21
N PRO A 58 -12.45 17.50 -10.11
CA PRO A 58 -13.18 17.59 -8.84
C PRO A 58 -13.55 16.25 -8.21
N ASP A 59 -13.58 15.18 -9.01
CA ASP A 59 -13.88 13.81 -8.60
C ASP A 59 -12.60 12.94 -8.54
N ALA A 60 -11.44 13.57 -8.34
CA ALA A 60 -10.17 12.89 -8.17
C ALA A 60 -10.18 12.01 -6.91
N VAL A 61 -9.87 10.73 -7.08
CA VAL A 61 -9.60 9.79 -5.99
C VAL A 61 -8.11 9.55 -5.94
N LEU A 62 -7.47 9.89 -4.82
CA LEU A 62 -6.04 9.75 -4.65
C LEU A 62 -5.72 8.50 -3.84
N THR A 63 -4.98 7.59 -4.45
CA THR A 63 -4.55 6.32 -3.87
C THR A 63 -3.07 6.36 -3.57
N PHE A 64 -2.68 6.21 -2.30
CA PHE A 64 -1.28 6.01 -1.94
C PHE A 64 -0.88 4.56 -2.23
N TYR A 65 0.19 4.41 -3.02
CA TYR A 65 0.71 3.13 -3.50
C TYR A 65 2.25 3.15 -3.53
N GLY A 66 2.89 2.09 -4.05
CA GLY A 66 4.35 2.03 -4.22
C GLY A 66 4.98 0.78 -3.60
N GLY A 67 6.16 0.96 -3.00
CA GLY A 67 6.70 0.01 -2.02
C GLY A 67 5.81 -0.03 -0.77
N GLU A 68 6.26 0.49 0.37
CA GLU A 68 5.40 0.70 1.55
C GLU A 68 5.18 2.20 1.81
N PRO A 69 3.98 2.75 1.52
CA PRO A 69 3.71 4.18 1.69
C PRO A 69 3.91 4.69 3.12
N LEU A 70 3.64 3.87 4.14
CA LEU A 70 3.78 4.26 5.55
C LEU A 70 5.25 4.38 6.01
N LEU A 71 6.23 4.08 5.14
CA LEU A 71 7.61 4.52 5.36
C LEU A 71 7.71 6.05 5.26
N ALA A 72 6.95 6.68 4.36
CA ALA A 72 6.86 8.11 4.14
C ALA A 72 5.63 8.75 4.83
N VAL A 73 5.27 8.27 6.03
CA VAL A 73 4.03 8.67 6.73
C VAL A 73 3.91 10.19 6.94
N ASP A 74 5.01 10.92 7.18
CA ASP A 74 4.95 12.37 7.35
C ASP A 74 4.49 13.09 6.08
N ARG A 75 4.89 12.58 4.91
CA ARG A 75 4.44 13.09 3.62
C ARG A 75 2.98 12.78 3.37
N ILE A 76 2.52 11.58 3.79
CA ILE A 76 1.09 11.24 3.78
C ILE A 76 0.31 12.25 4.62
N ARG A 77 0.75 12.52 5.87
CA ARG A 77 0.07 13.48 6.77
C ARG A 77 -0.09 14.86 6.12
N GLU A 78 0.94 15.32 5.40
CA GLU A 78 0.91 16.60 4.69
C GLU A 78 -0.11 16.60 3.55
N ILE A 79 -0.13 15.54 2.74
CA ILE A 79 -0.98 15.42 1.55
C ILE A 79 -2.45 15.27 1.94
N VAL A 80 -2.79 14.36 2.86
CA VAL A 80 -4.20 14.09 3.21
C VAL A 80 -4.91 15.30 3.80
N ARG A 81 -4.18 16.24 4.41
CA ARG A 81 -4.74 17.46 5.00
C ARG A 81 -5.13 18.52 3.98
N ALA A 82 -4.57 18.47 2.77
CA ALA A 82 -4.65 19.59 1.82
C ALA A 82 -4.96 19.18 0.38
N ALA A 83 -4.88 17.89 0.04
CA ALA A 83 -5.17 17.42 -1.32
C ALA A 83 -6.62 17.75 -1.72
N PRO A 84 -6.85 18.43 -2.86
CA PRO A 84 -8.18 18.76 -3.34
C PRO A 84 -8.79 17.56 -4.07
N VAL A 85 -9.18 16.54 -3.30
CA VAL A 85 -9.66 15.24 -3.82
C VAL A 85 -11.00 14.87 -3.20
N SER A 86 -11.78 14.07 -3.91
CA SER A 86 -13.09 13.60 -3.44
C SER A 86 -12.99 12.39 -2.51
N ALA A 87 -11.92 11.60 -2.63
CA ALA A 87 -11.65 10.46 -1.76
C ALA A 87 -10.14 10.14 -1.66
N LEU A 88 -9.76 9.52 -0.54
CA LEU A 88 -8.42 9.07 -0.22
C LEU A 88 -8.41 7.55 0.04
N ILE A 89 -7.51 6.86 -0.64
CA ILE A 89 -7.31 5.42 -0.51
C ILE A 89 -5.86 5.13 -0.11
N LEU A 90 -5.65 4.20 0.82
CA LEU A 90 -4.32 3.72 1.19
C LEU A 90 -4.17 2.25 0.86
N HIS A 91 -3.17 1.89 0.07
CA HIS A 91 -2.71 0.51 -0.05
C HIS A 91 -1.46 0.32 0.80
N THR A 92 -1.46 -0.62 1.74
CA THR A 92 -0.33 -0.88 2.63
C THR A 92 -0.15 -2.37 2.87
N ASN A 93 1.07 -2.78 3.21
CA ASN A 93 1.34 -4.10 3.76
C ASN A 93 0.83 -4.26 5.21
N GLY A 94 0.33 -3.20 5.84
CA GLY A 94 -0.31 -3.23 7.16
C GLY A 94 0.66 -3.22 8.35
N THR A 95 1.94 -3.50 8.13
CA THR A 95 2.92 -3.68 9.22
C THR A 95 3.30 -2.38 9.93
N LEU A 96 2.95 -1.23 9.35
CA LEU A 96 3.24 0.10 9.88
C LEU A 96 1.98 0.94 10.14
N LEU A 97 0.79 0.32 10.10
CA LEU A 97 -0.48 1.03 10.35
C LEU A 97 -0.54 1.71 11.73
N ASP A 98 0.20 1.19 12.71
CA ASP A 98 0.37 1.80 14.04
C ASP A 98 1.08 3.17 14.02
N ARG A 99 1.76 3.52 12.92
CA ARG A 99 2.34 4.85 12.72
C ARG A 99 1.33 5.90 12.28
N LEU A 100 0.11 5.48 11.89
CA LEU A 100 -0.94 6.36 11.41
C LEU A 100 -1.83 6.77 12.58
N GLU A 101 -1.78 8.05 12.96
CA GLU A 101 -2.63 8.56 14.05
C GLU A 101 -4.12 8.44 13.68
N PRO A 102 -5.03 8.19 14.65
CA PRO A 102 -6.46 8.06 14.37
C PRO A 102 -7.07 9.24 13.61
N THR A 103 -6.58 10.46 13.83
CA THR A 103 -7.05 11.66 13.12
C THR A 103 -6.68 11.66 11.64
N ILE A 104 -5.51 11.10 11.31
CA ILE A 104 -5.02 10.97 9.93
C ILE A 104 -5.63 9.75 9.27
N ALA A 105 -5.73 8.63 10.00
CA ALA A 105 -6.39 7.42 9.53
C ALA A 105 -7.83 7.72 9.09
N ASN A 106 -8.59 8.47 9.87
CA ASN A 106 -9.97 8.86 9.54
C ASN A 106 -10.10 9.91 8.42
N GLN A 107 -9.00 10.32 7.76
CA GLN A 107 -9.09 11.04 6.49
C GLN A 107 -9.22 10.08 5.29
N PHE A 108 -8.88 8.80 5.46
CA PHE A 108 -9.02 7.79 4.42
C PHE A 108 -10.43 7.25 4.35
N ASP A 109 -10.97 7.16 3.14
CA ASP A 109 -12.24 6.49 2.86
C ASP A 109 -12.06 4.97 2.86
N THR A 110 -10.94 4.49 2.30
CA THR A 110 -10.65 3.06 2.20
C THR A 110 -9.17 2.76 2.51
N ILE A 111 -8.93 1.74 3.33
CA ILE A 111 -7.60 1.18 3.57
C ILE A 111 -7.58 -0.27 3.10
N LEU A 112 -6.77 -0.54 2.07
CA LEU A 112 -6.52 -1.87 1.54
C LEU A 112 -5.26 -2.43 2.21
N ILE A 113 -5.45 -3.50 2.98
CA ILE A 113 -4.41 -4.15 3.77
C ILE A 113 -3.99 -5.43 3.07
N SER A 114 -2.70 -5.54 2.77
CA SER A 114 -2.17 -6.68 2.03
C SER A 114 -1.99 -7.90 2.94
N VAL A 115 -2.90 -8.87 2.85
CA VAL A 115 -2.90 -10.14 3.58
C VAL A 115 -3.44 -11.21 2.65
N ASP A 116 -2.71 -12.32 2.50
CA ASP A 116 -2.96 -13.28 1.41
C ASP A 116 -3.92 -14.40 1.80
N GLY A 117 -4.14 -14.61 3.10
CA GLY A 117 -5.00 -15.65 3.63
C GLY A 117 -4.62 -15.98 5.07
N PRO A 118 -4.63 -17.28 5.46
CA PRO A 118 -4.12 -17.74 6.74
C PRO A 118 -2.65 -17.35 7.01
N GLU A 119 -2.23 -17.51 8.27
CA GLU A 119 -0.90 -17.11 8.75
C GLU A 119 0.23 -17.80 8.00
N ASP A 120 0.15 -19.11 7.79
CA ASP A 120 1.16 -19.90 7.10
C ASP A 120 1.34 -19.44 5.64
N LEU A 121 0.24 -19.22 4.91
CA LEU A 121 0.28 -18.70 3.54
C LEU A 121 0.86 -17.27 3.48
N THR A 122 0.37 -16.40 4.35
CA THR A 122 0.81 -14.99 4.39
C THR A 122 2.29 -14.89 4.73
N ASP A 123 2.74 -15.61 5.74
CA ASP A 123 4.13 -15.57 6.21
C ASP A 123 5.09 -16.26 5.25
N ALA A 124 4.65 -17.35 4.58
CA ALA A 124 5.44 -18.01 3.54
C ALA A 124 5.85 -17.06 2.41
N HIS A 125 4.96 -16.14 2.02
CA HIS A 125 5.25 -15.21 0.93
C HIS A 125 5.75 -13.83 1.37
N ARG A 126 5.28 -13.32 2.51
CA ARG A 126 5.57 -11.94 2.95
C ARG A 126 6.64 -11.85 4.04
N GLY A 127 6.98 -12.98 4.67
CA GLY A 127 7.98 -13.10 5.71
C GLY A 127 7.36 -13.49 7.06
N GLU A 128 8.12 -14.26 7.85
CA GLU A 128 7.70 -14.77 9.16
C GLU A 128 7.24 -13.65 10.11
N GLY A 129 6.09 -13.86 10.76
CA GLY A 129 5.47 -12.93 11.69
C GLY A 129 4.75 -11.74 11.04
N THR A 130 4.63 -11.71 9.71
CA THR A 130 3.93 -10.63 9.00
C THR A 130 2.45 -10.67 9.32
N PHE A 131 1.82 -11.83 9.24
CA PHE A 131 0.40 -12.00 9.52
C PHE A 131 0.02 -11.48 10.90
N ALA A 132 0.67 -11.99 11.95
CA ALA A 132 0.40 -11.58 13.33
C ALA A 132 0.57 -10.07 13.54
N ARG A 133 1.56 -9.46 12.90
CA ARG A 133 1.79 -8.01 12.93
C ARG A 133 0.69 -7.23 12.22
N VAL A 134 0.26 -7.68 11.05
CA VAL A 134 -0.81 -7.05 10.27
C VAL A 134 -2.15 -7.12 11.01
N ILE A 135 -2.53 -8.28 11.55
CA ILE A 135 -3.77 -8.44 12.30
C ILE A 135 -3.78 -7.53 13.54
N ARG A 136 -2.70 -7.53 14.34
CA ARG A 136 -2.60 -6.66 15.52
C ARG A 136 -2.75 -5.18 15.16
N ASN A 137 -2.08 -4.73 14.10
CA ASN A 137 -2.14 -3.34 13.69
C ASN A 137 -3.51 -2.97 13.10
N SER A 138 -4.16 -3.88 12.39
CA SER A 138 -5.53 -3.70 11.87
C SER A 138 -6.54 -3.61 13.02
N GLN A 139 -6.42 -4.47 14.03
CA GLN A 139 -7.24 -4.40 15.25
C GLN A 139 -7.02 -3.07 15.98
N SER A 140 -5.76 -2.59 16.05
CA SER A 140 -5.42 -1.30 16.67
C SER A 140 -6.03 -0.12 15.89
N LEU A 141 -6.02 -0.17 14.56
CA LEU A 141 -6.68 0.80 13.70
C LEU A 141 -8.19 0.86 13.97
N MET A 142 -8.86 -0.30 14.01
CA MET A 142 -10.29 -0.39 14.29
C MET A 142 -10.63 0.07 15.72
N ALA A 143 -9.85 -0.34 16.72
CA ALA A 143 -9.99 0.11 18.10
C ALA A 143 -9.73 1.63 18.25
N GLY A 144 -8.92 2.21 17.37
CA GLY A 144 -8.69 3.65 17.24
C GLY A 144 -9.88 4.42 16.65
N GLY A 145 -10.97 3.73 16.26
CA GLY A 145 -12.19 4.35 15.74
C GLY A 145 -12.10 4.74 14.27
N PHE A 146 -11.36 3.97 13.46
CA PHE A 146 -11.40 4.13 12.00
C PHE A 146 -12.82 3.88 11.46
N SER A 147 -13.39 4.87 10.76
CA SER A 147 -14.76 4.80 10.24
C SER A 147 -14.87 4.47 8.75
N GLY A 148 -13.73 4.40 8.05
CA GLY A 148 -13.69 4.06 6.63
C GLY A 148 -13.81 2.55 6.39
N GLU A 149 -13.72 2.17 5.11
CA GLU A 149 -13.75 0.79 4.67
C GLU A 149 -12.35 0.15 4.81
N VAL A 150 -12.30 -1.05 5.39
CA VAL A 150 -11.09 -1.88 5.42
C VAL A 150 -11.29 -3.06 4.49
N ILE A 151 -10.37 -3.24 3.53
CA ILE A 151 -10.42 -4.34 2.57
C ILE A 151 -9.15 -5.17 2.73
N ALA A 152 -9.32 -6.48 2.93
CA ALA A 152 -8.22 -7.43 2.79
C ALA A 152 -7.89 -7.60 1.30
N ARG A 153 -6.64 -7.30 0.92
CA ARG A 153 -6.13 -7.42 -0.45
C ARG A 153 -5.15 -8.59 -0.55
N MET A 154 -5.61 -9.70 -1.09
CA MET A 154 -4.80 -10.91 -1.28
C MET A 154 -4.09 -10.95 -2.63
N THR A 155 -2.91 -11.57 -2.64
CA THR A 155 -2.22 -12.01 -3.85
C THR A 155 -2.36 -13.52 -3.97
N VAL A 156 -2.79 -14.01 -5.14
CA VAL A 156 -2.96 -15.44 -5.41
C VAL A 156 -1.71 -15.99 -6.09
N THR A 157 -1.13 -17.03 -5.52
CA THR A 157 0.02 -17.80 -6.03
C THR A 157 -0.37 -19.25 -6.32
N GLU A 158 0.54 -20.05 -6.88
CA GLU A 158 0.28 -21.45 -7.27
C GLU A 158 -0.12 -22.35 -6.09
N ASP A 159 0.34 -22.03 -4.89
CA ASP A 159 0.07 -22.73 -3.63
C ASP A 159 -1.14 -22.17 -2.87
N THR A 160 -1.81 -21.14 -3.39
CA THR A 160 -3.01 -20.56 -2.75
C THR A 160 -4.25 -21.42 -3.01
N ASP A 161 -4.85 -22.00 -1.95
CA ASP A 161 -6.26 -22.40 -2.00
C ASP A 161 -7.13 -21.14 -1.85
N ILE A 162 -7.69 -20.68 -2.98
CA ILE A 162 -8.47 -19.44 -3.05
C ILE A 162 -9.72 -19.51 -2.15
N VAL A 163 -10.38 -20.66 -2.07
CA VAL A 163 -11.62 -20.79 -1.28
C VAL A 163 -11.28 -20.70 0.20
N GLU A 164 -10.27 -21.45 0.64
CA GLU A 164 -9.80 -21.39 2.02
C GLU A 164 -9.34 -19.98 2.41
N ALA A 165 -8.52 -19.34 1.58
CA ALA A 165 -7.99 -18.01 1.85
C ALA A 165 -9.09 -16.94 1.94
N VAL A 166 -10.07 -16.98 1.03
CA VAL A 166 -11.20 -16.05 1.06
C VAL A 166 -12.07 -16.30 2.28
N CYS A 167 -12.49 -17.55 2.53
CA CYS A 167 -13.30 -17.90 3.70
C CYS A 167 -12.62 -17.47 5.00
N TYR A 168 -11.32 -17.74 5.14
CA TYR A 168 -10.53 -17.33 6.30
C TYR A 168 -10.61 -15.82 6.53
N LEU A 169 -10.37 -15.01 5.49
CA LEU A 169 -10.39 -13.55 5.63
C LEU A 169 -11.80 -12.98 5.84
N THR A 170 -12.85 -13.62 5.31
CA THR A 170 -14.24 -13.14 5.47
C THR A 170 -14.92 -13.57 6.77
N GLU A 171 -14.50 -14.67 7.38
CA GLU A 171 -15.12 -15.25 8.58
C GLU A 171 -14.36 -14.91 9.88
N ASN A 172 -13.38 -13.99 9.80
CA ASN A 172 -12.47 -13.61 10.88
C ASN A 172 -13.07 -12.57 11.87
N ASP A 173 -14.32 -12.75 12.29
CA ASP A 173 -15.02 -11.91 13.29
C ASP A 173 -14.45 -12.02 14.74
N ARG A 174 -13.16 -12.34 14.89
CA ARG A 174 -12.48 -12.60 16.18
C ARG A 174 -11.37 -11.62 16.50
#